data_AF-A0A819AQF3-F1
#
_entry.id   AF-A0A819AQF3-F1
#
_cell.length_a   1.000
_cell.length_b   1.000
_cell.length_c   1.000
_cell.angle_alpha   90.00
_cell.angle_beta   90.00
_cell.angle_gamma   90.00
#
_symmetry.space_group_name_H-M   'P 1'
#
loop_
_entity.id
_entity.type
_entity.pdbx_description
1 polymer ?
#
loop_
_entity_poly.entity_id
_entity_poly.type
_entity_poly.pdbx_seq_one_letter_code
_entity_poly.pdbx_strand_id
1 'polypeptide(L)'
;MTTTLVDYYDTNEAVQLRLHKSLKLWSFYVDLEECYGTFQTCKSVYDRILDLRIATPQIIINYALYLEENKYYEDAFRVYEKGIALFKWPNVYDIWLTYLCKFVARYSDGSKLERARDLFEQCLEHCPAKFAKNLYLLYAKLEEQHGLDRRALKIYERATNAVEPKEKEEMFNIYIKRCGEMQGITATREIYEKAIESLEDERAVRDMCLRYADLERKLGEIDRGRAIYSHCSQMCDPRIHNDFWQTWKEFEIKHGNEDTMREMLRIKRSVQATYNVQVNYMAAQMMVASIGEDTSATQAN
;
A
#
# COMPACT_ATOMS: atom_id res chain seq x y z
N MET A 1 -15.83 -2.14 42.21
CA MET A 1 -15.82 -3.59 41.95
C MET A 1 -14.69 -3.84 40.98
N THR A 2 -13.65 -4.50 41.48
CA THR A 2 -12.38 -4.76 40.81
C THR A 2 -12.59 -5.57 39.55
N THR A 3 -12.29 -4.97 38.40
CA THR A 3 -12.06 -5.63 37.12
C THR A 3 -10.89 -6.60 37.29
N THR A 4 -11.20 -7.82 37.75
CA THR A 4 -10.23 -8.91 37.75
C THR A 4 -9.94 -9.27 36.30
N LEU A 5 -8.66 -9.17 35.94
CA LEU A 5 -8.05 -9.61 34.69
C LEU A 5 -8.17 -11.14 34.57
N VAL A 6 -9.39 -11.65 34.36
CA VAL A 6 -9.62 -13.08 34.18
C VAL A 6 -9.59 -13.37 32.68
N ASP A 7 -8.45 -13.77 32.16
CA ASP A 7 -8.40 -14.27 30.78
C ASP A 7 -9.15 -15.61 30.71
N TYR A 8 -9.91 -15.83 29.63
CA TYR A 8 -10.71 -17.05 29.42
C TYR A 8 -9.87 -18.34 29.49
N TYR A 9 -8.55 -18.23 29.28
CA TYR A 9 -7.59 -19.33 29.30
C TYR A 9 -6.90 -19.55 30.66
N ASP A 10 -7.18 -18.73 31.68
CA ASP A 10 -6.55 -18.93 32.99
C ASP A 10 -7.13 -20.17 33.67
N THR A 11 -6.35 -21.25 33.72
CA THR A 11 -6.71 -22.58 34.24
C THR A 11 -6.99 -22.60 35.75
N ASN A 12 -6.75 -21.50 36.46
CA ASN A 12 -6.90 -21.42 37.92
C ASN A 12 -8.31 -21.07 38.41
N GLU A 13 -9.18 -20.45 37.59
CA GLU A 13 -10.54 -20.07 38.03
C GLU A 13 -11.64 -21.05 37.60
N ALA A 14 -12.73 -21.12 38.39
CA ALA A 14 -13.86 -22.02 38.17
C ALA A 14 -14.57 -21.76 36.83
N VAL A 15 -15.01 -22.82 36.14
CA VAL A 15 -15.64 -22.77 34.81
C VAL A 15 -16.89 -21.87 34.77
N GLN A 16 -17.62 -21.76 35.89
CA GLN A 16 -18.78 -20.85 36.02
C GLN A 16 -18.38 -19.36 35.92
N LEU A 17 -17.21 -19.00 36.43
CA LEU A 17 -16.63 -17.65 36.28
C LEU A 17 -16.08 -17.44 34.86
N ARG A 18 -15.89 -18.48 34.05
CA ARG A 18 -15.48 -18.34 32.63
C ARG A 18 -16.66 -18.29 31.66
N LEU A 19 -17.84 -18.74 32.08
CA LEU A 19 -19.02 -18.85 31.23
C LEU A 19 -19.45 -17.48 30.67
N HIS A 20 -19.39 -16.43 31.49
CA HIS A 20 -19.67 -15.05 31.08
C HIS A 20 -18.67 -14.52 30.05
N LYS A 21 -17.55 -15.23 29.80
CA LYS A 21 -16.55 -14.91 28.79
C LYS A 21 -16.57 -15.82 27.55
N SER A 22 -17.47 -16.80 27.48
CA SER A 22 -17.55 -17.71 26.33
C SER A 22 -18.09 -17.00 25.09
N LEU A 23 -17.23 -16.78 24.10
CA LEU A 23 -17.58 -16.16 22.81
C LEU A 23 -18.73 -16.89 22.11
N LYS A 24 -18.76 -18.23 22.17
CA LYS A 24 -19.77 -19.06 21.49
C LYS A 24 -21.17 -18.89 22.08
N LEU A 25 -21.26 -18.71 23.39
CA LEU A 25 -22.54 -18.46 24.06
C LEU A 25 -23.04 -17.06 23.74
N TRP A 26 -22.14 -16.07 23.73
CA TRP A 26 -22.49 -14.72 23.32
C TRP A 26 -22.86 -14.62 21.85
N SER A 27 -22.18 -15.31 20.93
CA SER A 27 -22.57 -15.32 19.52
C SER A 27 -23.95 -15.94 19.34
N PHE A 28 -24.22 -17.08 19.97
CA PHE A 28 -25.54 -17.70 19.93
C PHE A 28 -26.63 -16.80 20.54
N TYR A 29 -26.30 -16.10 21.63
CA TYR A 29 -27.22 -15.16 22.26
C TYR A 29 -27.50 -13.94 21.37
N VAL A 30 -26.49 -13.42 20.69
CA VAL A 30 -26.64 -12.37 19.66
C VAL A 30 -27.53 -12.87 18.52
N ASP A 31 -27.26 -14.06 17.97
CA ASP A 31 -28.04 -14.62 16.87
C ASP A 31 -29.53 -14.78 17.28
N LEU A 32 -29.78 -15.19 18.52
CA LEU A 32 -31.14 -15.33 19.05
C LEU A 32 -31.83 -13.97 19.21
N GLU A 33 -31.14 -12.98 19.77
CA GLU A 33 -31.66 -11.62 19.93
C GLU A 33 -31.84 -10.92 18.57
N GLU A 34 -31.00 -11.18 17.57
CA GLU A 34 -31.22 -10.68 16.21
C GLU A 34 -32.48 -11.26 15.56
N CYS A 35 -32.80 -12.54 15.83
CA CYS A 35 -34.00 -13.18 15.27
C CYS A 35 -35.29 -12.82 16.01
N TYR A 36 -35.24 -12.65 17.34
CA TYR A 36 -36.43 -12.58 18.19
C TYR A 36 -36.51 -11.33 19.08
N GLY A 37 -35.41 -10.59 19.21
CA GLY A 37 -35.26 -9.52 20.18
C GLY A 37 -35.89 -8.19 19.76
N THR A 38 -36.02 -7.31 20.75
CA THR A 38 -36.37 -5.91 20.52
C THR A 38 -35.11 -5.09 20.27
N PHE A 39 -35.20 -4.00 19.49
CA PHE A 39 -34.04 -3.16 19.17
C PHE A 39 -33.20 -2.75 20.40
N GLN A 40 -33.88 -2.44 21.53
CA GLN A 40 -33.21 -2.03 22.78
C GLN A 40 -32.50 -3.19 23.48
N THR A 41 -33.08 -4.41 23.46
CA THR A 41 -32.43 -5.59 24.04
C THR A 41 -31.19 -5.93 23.24
N CYS A 42 -31.28 -6.00 21.91
CA CYS A 42 -30.13 -6.27 21.04
C CYS A 42 -29.00 -5.27 21.28
N LYS A 43 -29.30 -3.96 21.32
CA LYS A 43 -28.31 -2.91 21.63
C LYS A 43 -27.63 -3.14 22.98
N SER A 44 -28.40 -3.45 24.03
CA SER A 44 -27.85 -3.70 25.36
C SER A 44 -26.97 -4.96 25.42
N VAL A 45 -27.30 -5.98 24.65
CA VAL A 45 -26.51 -7.22 24.55
C VAL A 45 -25.17 -6.93 23.88
N TYR A 46 -25.19 -6.19 22.77
CA TYR A 46 -23.99 -5.75 22.09
C TYR A 46 -23.10 -4.83 22.94
N ASP A 47 -23.68 -3.85 23.65
CA ASP A 47 -22.92 -2.99 24.57
C ASP A 47 -22.26 -3.82 25.69
N ARG A 48 -22.94 -4.83 26.24
CA ARG A 48 -22.33 -5.74 27.24
C ARG A 48 -21.18 -6.55 26.66
N ILE A 49 -21.27 -7.01 25.41
CA ILE A 49 -20.18 -7.76 24.75
C ILE A 49 -18.94 -6.87 24.57
N LEU A 50 -19.15 -5.58 24.23
CA LEU A 50 -18.09 -4.60 24.12
C LEU A 50 -17.44 -4.30 25.48
N ASP A 51 -18.25 -4.10 26.53
CA ASP A 51 -17.75 -3.83 27.88
C ASP A 51 -16.92 -4.99 28.45
N LEU A 52 -17.30 -6.23 28.13
CA LEU A 52 -16.56 -7.43 28.54
C LEU A 52 -15.24 -7.64 27.77
N ARG A 53 -14.97 -6.86 26.71
CA ARG A 53 -13.79 -6.93 25.84
C ARG A 53 -13.56 -8.29 25.16
N ILE A 54 -14.65 -8.98 24.81
CA ILE A 54 -14.62 -10.33 24.18
C ILE A 54 -15.07 -10.25 22.72
N ALA A 55 -15.41 -9.05 22.24
CA ALA A 55 -15.81 -8.85 20.87
C ALA A 55 -14.71 -9.36 19.91
N THR A 56 -15.11 -10.09 18.88
CA THR A 56 -14.30 -10.27 17.68
C THR A 56 -14.59 -9.11 16.72
N PRO A 57 -13.68 -8.78 15.79
CA PRO A 57 -13.93 -7.78 14.74
C PRO A 57 -15.24 -8.05 13.98
N GLN A 58 -15.56 -9.32 13.75
CA GLN A 58 -16.79 -9.75 13.08
C GLN A 58 -18.06 -9.32 13.83
N ILE A 59 -18.09 -9.47 15.16
CA ILE A 59 -19.27 -9.11 15.97
C ILE A 59 -19.53 -7.60 15.88
N ILE A 60 -18.48 -6.78 15.79
CA ILE A 60 -18.61 -5.32 15.67
C ILE A 60 -19.15 -4.94 14.30
N ILE A 61 -18.67 -5.60 13.26
CA ILE A 61 -19.19 -5.41 11.90
C ILE A 61 -20.67 -5.80 11.86
N ASN A 62 -21.06 -6.95 12.43
CA ASN A 62 -22.45 -7.37 12.49
C ASN A 62 -23.31 -6.38 13.29
N TYR A 63 -22.84 -5.91 14.44
CA TYR A 63 -23.56 -4.93 15.25
C TYR A 63 -23.79 -3.62 14.50
N ALA A 64 -22.75 -3.12 13.81
CA ALA A 64 -22.87 -1.91 13.01
C ALA A 64 -23.82 -2.11 11.82
N LEU A 65 -23.79 -3.26 11.14
CA LEU A 65 -24.75 -3.61 10.08
C LEU A 65 -26.19 -3.63 10.61
N TYR A 66 -26.43 -4.23 11.77
CA TYR A 66 -27.74 -4.23 12.42
C TYR A 66 -28.24 -2.81 12.73
N LEU A 67 -27.35 -1.91 13.18
CA LEU A 67 -27.70 -0.50 13.41
C LEU A 67 -27.96 0.26 12.11
N GLU A 68 -27.25 -0.07 11.02
CA GLU A 68 -27.48 0.49 9.69
C GLU A 68 -28.84 0.08 9.13
N GLU A 69 -29.23 -1.20 9.24
CA GLU A 69 -30.54 -1.69 8.81
C GLU A 69 -31.69 -0.95 9.52
N ASN A 70 -31.49 -0.67 10.80
CA ASN A 70 -32.41 0.11 11.62
C ASN A 70 -32.30 1.64 11.44
N LYS A 71 -31.44 2.11 10.51
CA LYS A 71 -31.21 3.53 10.15
C LYS A 71 -30.58 4.40 11.27
N TYR A 72 -29.98 3.80 12.29
CA TYR A 72 -29.26 4.51 13.36
C TYR A 72 -27.76 4.66 13.03
N TYR A 73 -27.45 5.46 12.02
CA TYR A 73 -26.09 5.59 11.50
C TYR A 73 -25.09 6.21 12.50
N GLU A 74 -25.50 7.18 13.31
CA GLU A 74 -24.59 7.81 14.28
C GLU A 74 -24.18 6.85 15.40
N ASP A 75 -25.09 5.99 15.82
CA ASP A 75 -24.79 4.95 16.79
C ASP A 75 -23.90 3.87 16.16
N ALA A 76 -24.12 3.51 14.89
CA ALA A 76 -23.22 2.60 14.16
C ALA A 76 -21.78 3.14 14.11
N PHE A 77 -21.61 4.45 13.89
CA PHE A 77 -20.28 5.08 13.89
C PHE A 77 -19.63 5.09 15.27
N ARG A 78 -20.39 5.33 16.35
CA ARG A 78 -19.87 5.20 17.72
C ARG A 78 -19.41 3.78 18.02
N VAL A 79 -20.10 2.78 17.48
CA VAL A 79 -19.72 1.37 17.63
C VAL A 79 -18.41 1.07 16.93
N TYR A 80 -18.19 1.61 15.73
CA TYR A 80 -16.91 1.51 15.04
C TYR A 80 -15.78 2.20 15.83
N GLU A 81 -16.00 3.42 16.33
CA GLU A 81 -15.02 4.16 17.16
C GLU A 81 -14.67 3.38 18.45
N LYS A 82 -15.67 2.84 19.14
CA LYS A 82 -15.45 1.93 20.28
C LYS A 82 -14.67 0.68 19.88
N GLY A 83 -14.98 0.10 18.71
CA GLY A 83 -14.27 -1.05 18.17
C GLY A 83 -12.80 -0.75 17.94
N ILE A 84 -12.47 0.37 17.28
CA ILE A 84 -11.09 0.78 17.01
C ILE A 84 -10.28 0.97 18.30
N ALA A 85 -10.89 1.52 19.35
CA ALA A 85 -10.24 1.69 20.66
C ALA A 85 -9.93 0.36 21.37
N LEU A 86 -10.65 -0.72 21.04
CA LEU A 86 -10.52 -2.03 21.69
C LEU A 86 -9.50 -2.94 21.00
N PHE A 87 -9.38 -2.91 19.67
CA PHE A 87 -8.46 -3.80 18.94
C PHE A 87 -7.11 -3.13 18.66
N LYS A 88 -6.08 -3.96 18.59
CA LYS A 88 -4.76 -3.58 18.07
C LYS A 88 -4.56 -4.16 16.68
N TRP A 89 -3.72 -3.53 15.87
CA TRP A 89 -3.29 -4.04 14.57
C TRP A 89 -2.81 -5.49 14.70
N PRO A 90 -3.12 -6.41 13.76
CA PRO A 90 -3.68 -6.24 12.40
C PRO A 90 -5.21 -6.28 12.23
N ASN A 91 -5.95 -6.76 13.23
CA ASN A 91 -7.40 -7.03 13.11
C ASN A 91 -8.28 -5.76 13.02
N VAL A 92 -7.71 -4.59 13.34
CA VAL A 92 -8.37 -3.29 13.20
C VAL A 92 -8.55 -2.92 11.72
N TYR A 93 -7.72 -3.46 10.82
CA TYR A 93 -7.74 -3.10 9.40
C TYR A 93 -9.10 -3.35 8.75
N ASP A 94 -9.73 -4.51 9.01
CA ASP A 94 -11.03 -4.85 8.44
C ASP A 94 -12.16 -3.97 9.01
N ILE A 95 -12.06 -3.60 10.29
CA ILE A 95 -12.99 -2.66 10.94
C ILE A 95 -12.85 -1.28 10.29
N TRP A 96 -11.63 -0.79 10.08
CA TRP A 96 -11.39 0.48 9.40
C TRP A 96 -11.89 0.48 7.96
N LEU A 97 -11.60 -0.58 7.19
CA LEU A 97 -12.00 -0.65 5.79
C LEU A 97 -13.53 -0.66 5.64
N THR A 98 -14.22 -1.44 6.46
CA THR A 98 -15.69 -1.48 6.47
C THR A 98 -16.26 -0.13 6.90
N TYR A 99 -15.75 0.43 8.00
CA TYR A 99 -16.20 1.73 8.51
C TYR A 99 -16.04 2.85 7.48
N LEU A 100 -14.86 2.96 6.84
CA LEU A 100 -14.59 3.98 5.84
C LEU A 100 -15.43 3.77 4.58
N CYS A 101 -15.54 2.55 4.06
CA CYS A 101 -16.38 2.27 2.89
C CYS A 101 -17.84 2.68 3.14
N LYS A 102 -18.38 2.37 4.33
CA LYS A 102 -19.74 2.74 4.73
C LYS A 102 -19.90 4.24 4.91
N PHE A 103 -18.92 4.90 5.52
CA PHE A 103 -18.92 6.35 5.67
C PHE A 103 -18.92 7.05 4.30
N VAL A 104 -18.06 6.62 3.37
CA VAL A 104 -17.99 7.16 2.00
C VAL A 104 -19.30 6.92 1.24
N ALA A 105 -19.84 5.70 1.29
CA ALA A 105 -21.09 5.36 0.59
C ALA A 105 -22.29 6.18 1.07
N ARG A 106 -22.30 6.61 2.35
CA ARG A 106 -23.40 7.39 2.92
C ARG A 106 -23.25 8.89 2.71
N TYR A 107 -22.03 9.41 2.77
CA TYR A 107 -21.75 10.85 2.69
C TYR A 107 -21.24 11.31 1.32
N SER A 108 -21.64 10.60 0.24
CA SER A 108 -21.41 11.02 -1.16
C SER A 108 -22.03 12.39 -1.49
N ASP A 109 -22.88 12.95 -0.63
CA ASP A 109 -23.50 14.25 -0.83
C ASP A 109 -22.61 15.43 -0.33
N GLY A 110 -21.37 15.15 0.09
CA GLY A 110 -20.37 16.18 0.42
C GLY A 110 -20.59 16.96 1.72
N SER A 111 -21.68 16.71 2.45
CA SER A 111 -22.04 17.49 3.65
C SER A 111 -21.05 17.35 4.83
N LYS A 112 -20.32 16.23 4.96
CA LYS A 112 -19.40 15.97 6.08
C LYS A 112 -18.01 15.52 5.63
N LEU A 113 -17.45 16.17 4.60
CA LEU A 113 -16.12 15.84 4.06
C LEU A 113 -14.98 16.06 5.05
N GLU A 114 -15.04 17.11 5.86
CA GLU A 114 -14.00 17.39 6.87
C GLU A 114 -13.93 16.29 7.92
N ARG A 115 -15.09 15.83 8.42
CA ARG A 115 -15.14 14.69 9.33
C ARG A 115 -14.61 13.41 8.68
N ALA A 116 -14.87 13.20 7.39
CA ALA A 116 -14.29 12.06 6.66
C ALA A 116 -12.77 12.14 6.65
N ARG A 117 -12.22 13.33 6.35
CA ARG A 117 -10.77 13.58 6.29
C ARG A 117 -10.09 13.35 7.63
N ASP A 118 -10.64 13.91 8.70
CA ASP A 118 -10.10 13.70 10.06
C ASP A 118 -10.06 12.20 10.40
N LEU A 119 -11.10 11.47 9.99
CA LEU A 119 -11.15 10.03 10.19
C LEU A 119 -10.08 9.30 9.38
N PHE A 120 -9.89 9.63 8.11
CA PHE A 120 -8.78 9.08 7.31
C PHE A 120 -7.41 9.41 7.91
N GLU A 121 -7.20 10.63 8.41
CA GLU A 121 -5.93 10.99 9.06
C GLU A 121 -5.67 10.16 10.32
N GLN A 122 -6.70 9.92 11.15
CA GLN A 122 -6.59 9.04 12.31
C GLN A 122 -6.25 7.60 11.91
N CYS A 123 -6.84 7.08 10.82
CA CYS A 123 -6.48 5.77 10.28
C CYS A 123 -5.00 5.71 9.89
N LEU A 124 -4.54 6.74 9.18
CA LEU A 124 -3.22 6.80 8.56
C LEU A 124 -2.11 7.00 9.59
N GLU A 125 -2.36 7.72 10.69
CA GLU A 125 -1.40 7.91 11.78
C GLU A 125 -1.02 6.58 12.47
N HIS A 126 -1.98 5.64 12.55
CA HIS A 126 -1.76 4.36 13.20
C HIS A 126 -1.44 3.23 12.22
N CYS A 127 -1.44 3.45 10.90
CA CYS A 127 -1.40 2.38 9.91
C CYS A 127 0.02 1.81 9.68
N PRO A 128 0.21 0.48 9.77
CA PRO A 128 1.41 -0.18 9.28
C PRO A 128 1.46 -0.21 7.75
N ALA A 129 2.65 -0.04 7.17
CA ALA A 129 2.89 0.11 5.73
C ALA A 129 2.26 -0.98 4.83
N LYS A 130 2.06 -2.19 5.36
CA LYS A 130 1.48 -3.35 4.64
C LYS A 130 0.02 -3.19 4.25
N PHE A 131 -0.74 -2.43 5.03
CA PHE A 131 -2.19 -2.29 4.83
C PHE A 131 -2.60 -0.89 4.37
N ALA A 132 -1.62 0.02 4.32
CA ALA A 132 -1.85 1.42 4.02
C ALA A 132 -2.35 1.63 2.58
N LYS A 133 -1.94 0.80 1.62
CA LYS A 133 -2.30 0.92 0.20
C LYS A 133 -3.81 1.08 -0.02
N ASN A 134 -4.61 0.16 0.51
CA ASN A 134 -6.05 0.17 0.27
C ASN A 134 -6.74 1.38 0.93
N LEU A 135 -6.25 1.81 2.10
CA LEU A 135 -6.77 3.01 2.78
C LEU A 135 -6.44 4.27 1.99
N TYR A 136 -5.21 4.42 1.50
CA TYR A 136 -4.81 5.54 0.66
C TYR A 136 -5.58 5.58 -0.66
N LEU A 137 -5.83 4.43 -1.30
CA LEU A 137 -6.63 4.38 -2.53
C LEU A 137 -8.08 4.78 -2.28
N LEU A 138 -8.67 4.37 -1.15
CA LEU A 138 -10.01 4.78 -0.78
C LEU A 138 -10.08 6.28 -0.47
N TYR A 139 -9.09 6.80 0.26
CA TYR A 139 -9.01 8.23 0.58
C TYR A 139 -8.86 9.08 -0.68
N ALA A 140 -7.99 8.65 -1.60
CA ALA A 140 -7.78 9.34 -2.85
C ALA A 140 -9.04 9.31 -3.74
N LYS A 141 -9.77 8.20 -3.83
CA LYS A 141 -11.06 8.14 -4.54
C LYS A 141 -12.10 9.10 -3.98
N LEU A 142 -12.17 9.23 -2.65
CA LEU A 142 -13.07 10.19 -2.02
C LEU A 142 -12.69 11.63 -2.38
N GLU A 143 -11.40 11.95 -2.40
CA GLU A 143 -10.91 13.28 -2.75
C GLU A 143 -10.94 13.55 -4.26
N GLU A 144 -10.91 12.52 -5.12
CA GLU A 144 -11.24 12.65 -6.55
C GLU A 144 -12.70 13.03 -6.77
N GLN A 145 -13.63 12.48 -5.97
CA GLN A 145 -15.06 12.73 -6.12
C GLN A 145 -15.49 14.09 -5.55
N HIS A 146 -14.79 14.58 -4.52
CA HIS A 146 -15.24 15.73 -3.73
C HIS A 146 -14.21 16.84 -3.53
N GLY A 147 -12.95 16.58 -3.86
CA GLY A 147 -11.83 17.49 -3.63
C GLY A 147 -11.32 18.16 -4.91
N LEU A 148 -10.54 19.22 -4.74
CA LEU A 148 -9.72 19.75 -5.83
C LEU A 148 -8.57 18.78 -6.11
N ASP A 149 -8.28 18.56 -7.39
CA ASP A 149 -7.26 17.63 -7.91
C ASP A 149 -5.92 17.75 -7.19
N ARG A 150 -5.53 18.98 -6.82
CA ARG A 150 -4.28 19.27 -6.11
C ARG A 150 -4.18 18.54 -4.76
N ARG A 151 -5.28 18.38 -4.04
CA ARG A 151 -5.28 17.66 -2.76
C ARG A 151 -5.21 16.16 -2.97
N ALA A 152 -5.92 15.62 -3.96
CA ALA A 152 -5.82 14.23 -4.35
C ALA A 152 -4.37 13.85 -4.70
N LEU A 153 -3.66 14.69 -5.46
CA LEU A 153 -2.24 14.46 -5.79
C LEU A 153 -1.32 14.44 -4.57
N LYS A 154 -1.53 15.35 -3.60
CA LYS A 154 -0.78 15.32 -2.33
C LYS A 154 -0.99 14.04 -1.55
N ILE A 155 -2.21 13.49 -1.59
CA ILE A 155 -2.55 12.23 -0.92
C ILE A 155 -1.84 11.07 -1.61
N TYR A 156 -1.83 11.05 -2.94
CA TYR A 156 -1.08 10.05 -3.69
C TYR A 156 0.43 10.14 -3.45
N GLU A 157 1.01 11.35 -3.38
CA GLU A 157 2.42 11.54 -3.02
C GLU A 157 2.72 11.00 -1.61
N ARG A 158 1.85 11.29 -0.64
CA ARG A 158 1.98 10.73 0.71
C ARG A 158 1.84 9.20 0.71
N ALA A 159 0.92 8.67 -0.10
CA ALA A 159 0.74 7.24 -0.26
C ALA A 159 2.01 6.57 -0.81
N THR A 160 2.67 7.15 -1.80
CA THR A 160 3.90 6.59 -2.37
C THR A 160 5.05 6.50 -1.37
N ASN A 161 5.10 7.40 -0.38
CA ASN A 161 6.12 7.38 0.68
C ASN A 161 5.81 6.38 1.80
N ALA A 162 4.53 6.14 2.09
CA ALA A 162 4.09 5.32 3.22
C ALA A 162 3.95 3.82 2.89
N VAL A 163 3.96 3.44 1.61
CA VAL A 163 3.73 2.07 1.14
C VAL A 163 5.03 1.25 1.09
N GLU A 164 4.91 -0.06 1.30
CA GLU A 164 6.03 -1.01 1.26
C GLU A 164 6.69 -1.05 -0.13
N PRO A 165 8.03 -1.19 -0.26
CA PRO A 165 8.75 -1.08 -1.54
C PRO A 165 8.16 -1.89 -2.70
N LYS A 166 7.71 -3.12 -2.43
CA LYS A 166 7.07 -4.00 -3.43
C LYS A 166 5.77 -3.44 -3.99
N GLU A 167 5.02 -2.72 -3.16
CA GLU A 167 3.73 -2.14 -3.54
C GLU A 167 3.86 -0.69 -4.03
N LYS A 168 5.03 -0.05 -3.84
CA LYS A 168 5.30 1.30 -4.35
C LYS A 168 5.16 1.35 -5.87
N GLU A 169 5.62 0.33 -6.60
CA GLU A 169 5.48 0.26 -8.06
C GLU A 169 4.02 0.39 -8.51
N GLU A 170 3.14 -0.39 -7.88
CA GLU A 170 1.72 -0.39 -8.21
C GLU A 170 1.07 0.96 -7.83
N MET A 171 1.48 1.55 -6.70
CA MET A 171 1.00 2.85 -6.28
C MET A 171 1.42 3.95 -7.27
N PHE A 172 2.68 3.99 -7.70
CA PHE A 172 3.17 4.93 -8.71
C PHE A 172 2.42 4.75 -10.04
N ASN A 173 2.16 3.51 -10.45
CA ASN A 173 1.38 3.24 -11.66
C ASN A 173 -0.06 3.79 -11.58
N ILE A 174 -0.71 3.65 -10.44
CA ILE A 174 -2.04 4.23 -10.22
C ILE A 174 -1.95 5.76 -10.19
N TYR A 175 -0.95 6.30 -9.50
CA TYR A 175 -0.75 7.74 -9.37
C TYR A 175 -0.51 8.42 -10.73
N ILE A 176 0.33 7.82 -11.58
CA ILE A 176 0.60 8.32 -12.94
C ILE A 176 -0.66 8.33 -13.80
N LYS A 177 -1.44 7.23 -13.78
CA LYS A 177 -2.69 7.14 -14.54
C LYS A 177 -3.67 8.24 -14.10
N ARG A 178 -3.83 8.41 -12.78
CA ARG A 178 -4.72 9.42 -12.22
C ARG A 178 -4.25 10.84 -12.48
N CYS A 179 -2.97 11.14 -12.29
CA CYS A 179 -2.43 12.45 -12.60
C CYS A 179 -2.61 12.82 -14.08
N GLY A 180 -2.39 11.86 -14.99
CA GLY A 180 -2.63 12.06 -16.41
C GLY A 180 -4.08 12.39 -16.76
N GLU A 181 -5.04 11.84 -16.02
CA GLU A 181 -6.48 12.14 -16.16
C GLU A 181 -6.84 13.53 -15.61
N MET A 182 -6.28 13.93 -14.46
CA MET A 182 -6.68 15.16 -13.75
C MET A 182 -5.94 16.43 -14.21
N GLN A 183 -4.61 16.38 -14.29
CA GLN A 183 -3.78 17.57 -14.61
C GLN A 183 -3.17 17.53 -16.02
N GLY A 184 -3.40 16.45 -16.75
CA GLY A 184 -2.82 16.23 -18.07
C GLY A 184 -1.40 15.69 -18.01
N ILE A 185 -0.86 15.44 -19.20
CA ILE A 185 0.34 14.61 -19.36
C ILE A 185 1.61 15.32 -18.82
N THR A 186 1.65 16.65 -18.81
CA THR A 186 2.84 17.41 -18.37
C THR A 186 3.15 17.25 -16.89
N ALA A 187 2.13 17.15 -16.03
CA ALA A 187 2.31 16.96 -14.59
C ALA A 187 2.83 15.55 -14.23
N THR A 188 2.64 14.57 -15.12
CA THR A 188 3.13 13.20 -14.90
C THR A 188 4.66 13.11 -14.89
N ARG A 189 5.37 14.11 -15.44
CA ARG A 189 6.84 14.19 -15.49
C ARG A 189 7.49 14.20 -14.13
N GLU A 190 7.04 15.11 -13.26
CA GLU A 190 7.56 15.23 -11.89
C GLU A 190 7.31 13.94 -11.09
N ILE A 191 6.24 13.22 -11.42
CA ILE A 191 5.91 11.94 -10.79
C ILE A 191 6.87 10.85 -11.24
N TYR A 192 7.21 10.77 -12.52
CA TYR A 192 8.20 9.81 -13.02
C TYR A 192 9.58 10.06 -12.43
N GLU A 193 10.01 11.31 -12.32
CA GLU A 193 11.28 11.67 -11.68
C GLU A 193 11.31 11.24 -10.22
N LYS A 194 10.27 11.57 -9.44
CA LYS A 194 10.12 11.11 -8.05
C LYS A 194 10.05 9.60 -7.92
N ALA A 195 9.42 8.91 -8.88
CA ALA A 195 9.35 7.45 -8.89
C ALA A 195 10.74 6.84 -9.07
N ILE A 196 11.55 7.36 -9.99
CA ILE A 196 12.92 6.89 -10.25
C ILE A 196 13.82 7.09 -9.02
N GLU A 197 13.65 8.19 -8.28
CA GLU A 197 14.42 8.45 -7.06
C GLU A 197 13.99 7.59 -5.86
N SER A 198 12.70 7.25 -5.76
CA SER A 198 12.12 6.56 -4.59
C SER A 198 12.12 5.03 -4.70
N LEU A 199 12.23 4.49 -5.92
CA LEU A 199 12.23 3.06 -6.18
C LEU A 199 13.64 2.48 -6.01
N GLU A 200 13.78 1.53 -5.07
CA GLU A 200 15.04 0.81 -4.82
C GLU A 200 15.22 -0.40 -5.76
N ASP A 201 14.11 -0.91 -6.32
CA ASP A 201 14.11 -2.08 -7.20
C ASP A 201 14.53 -1.70 -8.64
N GLU A 202 15.70 -2.17 -9.10
CA GLU A 202 16.22 -1.88 -10.45
C GLU A 202 15.26 -2.27 -11.58
N ARG A 203 14.48 -3.35 -11.39
CA ARG A 203 13.47 -3.79 -12.35
C ARG A 203 12.31 -2.79 -12.44
N ALA A 204 11.87 -2.27 -11.31
CA ALA A 204 10.81 -1.28 -11.18
C ALA A 204 11.19 0.01 -11.91
N VAL A 205 12.39 0.49 -11.58
CA VAL A 205 12.95 1.72 -12.12
C VAL A 205 13.00 1.62 -13.62
N ARG A 206 13.48 0.50 -14.17
CA ARG A 206 13.53 0.27 -15.62
C ARG A 206 12.15 0.32 -16.29
N ASP A 207 11.14 -0.35 -15.74
CA ASP A 207 9.80 -0.33 -16.33
C ASP A 207 9.20 1.08 -16.30
N MET A 208 9.41 1.83 -15.22
CA MET A 208 8.98 3.24 -15.13
C MET A 208 9.72 4.13 -16.13
N CYS A 209 11.03 3.96 -16.24
CA CYS A 209 11.92 4.57 -17.23
C CYS A 209 11.42 4.40 -18.68
N LEU A 210 11.12 3.15 -19.06
CA LEU A 210 10.65 2.81 -20.40
C LEU A 210 9.30 3.46 -20.70
N ARG A 211 8.36 3.42 -19.75
CA ARG A 211 7.06 4.08 -19.88
C ARG A 211 7.21 5.60 -19.97
N TYR A 212 8.13 6.19 -19.21
CA TYR A 212 8.41 7.61 -19.26
C TYR A 212 8.98 8.02 -20.63
N ALA A 213 9.92 7.25 -21.16
CA ALA A 213 10.49 7.49 -22.49
C ALA A 213 9.44 7.34 -23.61
N ASP A 214 8.55 6.35 -23.52
CA ASP A 214 7.44 6.19 -24.46
C ASP A 214 6.43 7.34 -24.39
N LEU A 215 6.21 7.90 -23.21
CA LEU A 215 5.35 9.06 -23.02
C LEU A 215 5.95 10.33 -23.64
N GLU A 216 7.22 10.63 -23.37
CA GLU A 216 7.90 11.78 -23.97
C GLU A 216 8.02 11.65 -25.49
N ARG A 217 8.21 10.42 -26.01
CA ARG A 217 8.13 10.16 -27.46
C ARG A 217 6.77 10.55 -28.03
N LYS A 218 5.67 10.22 -27.34
CA LYS A 218 4.31 10.59 -27.79
C LYS A 218 4.06 12.10 -27.72
N LEU A 219 4.70 12.80 -26.78
CA LEU A 219 4.63 14.26 -26.67
C LEU A 219 5.51 15.00 -27.68
N GLY A 220 6.45 14.29 -28.34
CA GLY A 220 7.38 14.86 -29.32
C GLY A 220 8.69 15.41 -28.73
N GLU A 221 8.91 15.25 -27.43
CA GLU A 221 10.11 15.71 -26.72
C GLU A 221 11.23 14.66 -26.81
N ILE A 222 11.85 14.58 -27.98
CA ILE A 222 12.82 13.53 -28.31
C ILE A 222 14.09 13.64 -27.45
N ASP A 223 14.58 14.86 -27.18
CA ASP A 223 15.82 15.06 -26.40
C ASP A 223 15.67 14.64 -24.94
N ARG A 224 14.49 14.81 -24.35
CA ARG A 224 14.18 14.31 -23.01
C ARG A 224 14.07 12.79 -23.01
N GLY A 225 13.38 12.22 -24.01
CA GLY A 225 13.35 10.77 -24.22
C GLY A 225 14.75 10.16 -24.27
N ARG A 226 15.70 10.80 -24.96
CA ARG A 226 17.12 10.39 -25.00
C ARG A 226 17.80 10.45 -23.64
N ALA A 227 17.61 11.54 -22.90
CA ALA A 227 18.19 11.67 -21.57
C ALA A 227 17.69 10.56 -20.63
N ILE A 228 16.40 10.22 -20.71
CA ILE A 228 15.81 9.10 -19.98
C ILE A 228 16.47 7.78 -20.40
N TYR A 229 16.53 7.46 -21.70
CA TYR A 229 17.21 6.23 -22.17
C TYR A 229 18.67 6.14 -21.68
N SER A 230 19.41 7.26 -21.69
CA SER A 230 20.77 7.33 -21.16
C SER A 230 20.81 7.00 -19.66
N HIS A 231 19.92 7.58 -18.85
CA HIS A 231 19.81 7.27 -17.43
C HIS A 231 19.48 5.79 -17.19
N CYS A 232 18.46 5.27 -17.87
CA CYS A 232 18.04 3.87 -17.71
C CYS A 232 19.13 2.89 -18.17
N SER A 233 19.98 3.28 -19.12
CA SER A 233 21.09 2.45 -19.61
C SER A 233 22.15 2.16 -18.54
N GLN A 234 22.31 3.02 -17.54
CA GLN A 234 23.25 2.81 -16.43
C GLN A 234 22.84 1.63 -15.55
N MET A 235 21.54 1.31 -15.52
CA MET A 235 20.95 0.26 -14.70
C MET A 235 20.60 -1.00 -15.51
N CYS A 236 20.89 -1.01 -16.82
CA CYS A 236 20.51 -2.09 -17.72
C CYS A 236 21.73 -2.83 -18.28
N ASP A 237 22.01 -4.03 -17.79
CA ASP A 237 23.04 -4.90 -18.37
C ASP A 237 22.67 -5.25 -19.84
N PRO A 238 23.54 -4.93 -20.82
CA PRO A 238 23.32 -5.28 -22.22
C PRO A 238 23.22 -6.77 -22.53
N ARG A 239 23.68 -7.66 -21.64
CA ARG A 239 23.60 -9.12 -21.82
C ARG A 239 22.25 -9.69 -21.48
N ILE A 240 21.65 -9.18 -20.40
CA ILE A 240 20.38 -9.69 -19.86
C ILE A 240 19.20 -8.96 -20.51
N HIS A 241 19.35 -7.66 -20.78
CA HIS A 241 18.27 -6.79 -21.23
C HIS A 241 18.45 -6.30 -22.66
N ASN A 242 18.67 -7.23 -23.60
CA ASN A 242 18.83 -6.88 -25.02
C ASN A 242 17.58 -6.17 -25.59
N ASP A 243 16.39 -6.51 -25.09
CA ASP A 243 15.13 -5.88 -25.53
C ASP A 243 15.15 -4.35 -25.36
N PHE A 244 15.64 -3.86 -24.21
CA PHE A 244 15.80 -2.42 -23.96
C PHE A 244 16.71 -1.76 -25.00
N TRP A 245 17.85 -2.40 -25.31
CA TRP A 245 18.81 -1.88 -26.28
C TRP A 245 18.27 -1.93 -27.72
N GLN A 246 17.40 -2.89 -28.05
CA GLN A 246 16.69 -2.89 -29.33
C GLN A 246 15.67 -1.75 -29.40
N THR A 247 14.88 -1.53 -28.35
CA THR A 247 13.92 -0.43 -28.30
C THR A 247 14.60 0.93 -28.42
N TRP A 248 15.73 1.15 -27.73
CA TRP A 248 16.51 2.39 -27.86
C TRP A 248 17.11 2.54 -29.26
N LYS A 249 17.61 1.46 -29.85
CA LYS A 249 18.08 1.48 -31.25
C LYS A 249 16.97 1.85 -32.23
N GLU A 250 15.79 1.28 -32.10
CA GLU A 250 14.63 1.63 -32.94
C GLU A 250 14.21 3.09 -32.76
N PHE A 251 14.32 3.62 -31.54
CA PHE A 251 14.06 5.02 -31.25
C PHE A 251 15.07 5.94 -31.97
N GLU A 252 16.37 5.66 -31.88
CA GLU A 252 17.40 6.45 -32.58
C GLU A 252 17.30 6.33 -34.11
N ILE A 253 16.88 5.17 -34.65
CA ILE A 253 16.65 5.03 -36.09
C ILE A 253 15.50 5.93 -36.57
N LYS A 254 14.45 6.07 -35.78
CA LYS A 254 13.26 6.88 -36.16
C LYS A 254 13.47 8.37 -35.97
N HIS A 255 14.27 8.78 -34.98
CA HIS A 255 14.32 10.17 -34.52
C HIS A 255 15.74 10.77 -34.45
N GLY A 256 16.78 9.96 -34.65
CA GLY A 256 18.18 10.32 -34.44
C GLY A 256 18.98 10.56 -35.71
N ASN A 257 20.26 10.89 -35.50
CA ASN A 257 21.27 11.14 -36.53
C ASN A 257 22.43 10.14 -36.35
N GLU A 258 23.38 10.09 -37.30
CA GLU A 258 24.54 9.18 -37.19
C GLU A 258 25.32 9.38 -35.89
N ASP A 259 25.48 10.62 -35.44
CA ASP A 259 26.23 10.95 -34.23
C ASP A 259 25.50 10.48 -32.96
N THR A 260 24.18 10.59 -32.89
CA THR A 260 23.40 10.11 -31.72
C THR A 260 23.41 8.59 -31.66
N MET A 261 23.36 7.93 -32.81
CA MET A 261 23.49 6.47 -32.92
C MET A 261 24.89 5.99 -32.49
N ARG A 262 25.95 6.71 -32.87
CA ARG A 262 27.33 6.40 -32.41
C ARG A 262 27.47 6.57 -30.91
N GLU A 263 26.88 7.62 -30.34
CA GLU A 263 26.92 7.85 -28.89
C GLU A 263 26.19 6.76 -28.12
N MET A 264 25.00 6.31 -28.59
CA MET A 264 24.31 5.17 -27.97
C MET A 264 25.19 3.90 -27.98
N LEU A 265 25.86 3.59 -29.08
CA LEU A 265 26.77 2.43 -29.15
C LEU A 265 28.00 2.58 -28.24
N ARG A 266 28.48 3.80 -28.03
CA ARG A 266 29.55 4.09 -27.07
C ARG A 266 29.08 3.85 -25.65
N ILE A 267 27.91 4.36 -25.29
CA ILE A 267 27.28 4.14 -23.98
C ILE A 267 27.09 2.64 -23.76
N LYS A 268 26.54 1.90 -24.73
CA LYS A 268 26.39 0.43 -24.68
C LYS A 268 27.69 -0.29 -24.36
N ARG A 269 28.80 0.07 -25.01
CA ARG A 269 30.12 -0.53 -24.75
C ARG A 269 30.64 -0.17 -23.36
N SER A 270 30.44 1.07 -22.91
CA SER A 270 30.87 1.52 -21.59
C SER A 270 30.12 0.81 -20.46
N VAL A 271 28.80 0.66 -20.59
CA VAL A 271 27.95 -0.07 -19.66
C VAL A 271 28.33 -1.55 -19.67
N GLN A 272 28.53 -2.16 -20.83
CA GLN A 272 29.00 -3.55 -20.91
C GLN A 272 30.34 -3.75 -20.20
N ALA A 273 31.27 -2.80 -20.32
CA ALA A 273 32.58 -2.87 -19.67
C ALA A 273 32.46 -2.74 -18.15
N THR A 274 31.64 -1.82 -17.64
CA THR A 274 31.44 -1.63 -16.19
C THR A 274 30.82 -2.86 -15.54
N TYR A 275 29.77 -3.44 -16.12
CA TYR A 275 29.19 -4.69 -15.63
C TYR A 275 30.16 -5.87 -15.72
N ASN A 276 30.95 -5.98 -16.80
CA ASN A 276 31.98 -7.03 -16.90
C ASN A 276 33.04 -6.91 -15.79
N VAL A 277 33.46 -5.69 -15.45
CA VAL A 277 34.41 -5.44 -14.36
C VAL A 277 33.78 -5.79 -13.02
N GLN A 278 32.51 -5.43 -12.77
CA GLN A 278 31.80 -5.79 -11.54
C GLN A 278 31.64 -7.30 -11.39
N VAL A 279 31.23 -8.01 -12.45
CA VAL A 279 31.12 -9.48 -12.44
C VAL A 279 32.47 -10.14 -12.18
N ASN A 280 33.54 -9.67 -12.83
CA ASN A 280 34.88 -10.19 -12.59
C ASN A 280 35.37 -9.92 -11.17
N TYR A 281 35.06 -8.75 -10.61
CA TYR A 281 35.40 -8.38 -9.23
C TYR A 281 34.63 -9.23 -8.20
N MET A 282 33.32 -9.41 -8.39
CA MET A 282 32.49 -10.29 -7.56
C MET A 282 32.95 -11.75 -7.62
N ALA A 283 33.29 -12.26 -8.82
CA ALA A 283 33.84 -13.60 -8.98
C ALA A 283 35.19 -13.76 -8.25
N ALA A 284 36.06 -12.74 -8.32
CA ALA A 284 37.32 -12.76 -7.58
C ALA A 284 37.11 -12.73 -6.05
N GLN A 285 36.18 -11.92 -5.55
CA GLN A 285 35.83 -11.90 -4.11
C GLN A 285 35.25 -13.24 -3.64
N MET A 286 34.37 -13.87 -4.43
CA MET A 286 33.80 -15.17 -4.11
C MET A 286 34.87 -16.27 -4.09
N MET A 287 35.84 -16.26 -5.02
CA MET A 287 36.99 -17.18 -4.97
C MET A 287 37.87 -16.97 -3.74
N VAL A 288 38.09 -15.72 -3.34
CA VAL A 288 38.87 -15.41 -2.12
C VAL A 288 38.12 -15.87 -0.86
N ALA A 289 36.79 -15.69 -0.81
CA ALA A 289 35.96 -16.15 0.30
C ALA A 289 35.96 -17.68 0.42
N SER A 290 35.84 -18.42 -0.69
CA SER A 290 35.91 -19.89 -0.67
C SER A 290 37.28 -20.42 -0.22
N ILE A 291 38.37 -19.76 -0.63
CA ILE A 291 39.73 -20.12 -0.19
C ILE A 291 39.91 -19.84 1.32
N GLY A 292 39.26 -18.80 1.85
CA GLY A 292 39.23 -18.50 3.28
C GLY A 292 38.47 -19.55 4.11
N GLU A 293 37.35 -20.08 3.59
CA GLU A 293 36.60 -21.16 4.25
C GLU A 293 37.39 -22.48 4.25
N ASP A 294 38.03 -22.87 3.14
CA ASP A 294 38.83 -24.09 3.05
C ASP A 294 40.06 -24.07 3.99
N THR A 295 40.70 -22.93 4.16
CA THR A 295 41.83 -22.77 5.09
C THR A 295 41.39 -22.82 6.55
N SER A 296 40.19 -22.33 6.88
CA SER A 296 39.62 -22.45 8.23
C SER A 296 39.18 -23.88 8.58
N ALA A 297 38.66 -24.63 7.61
CA ALA A 297 38.28 -26.04 7.79
C ALA A 297 39.52 -26.96 7.94
N THR A 298 40.64 -26.60 7.31
CA THR A 298 41.90 -27.36 7.40
C THR A 298 42.65 -27.11 8.71
N GLN A 299 42.41 -25.98 9.40
CA GLN A 299 43.01 -25.69 10.71
C GLN A 299 42.19 -26.19 11.91
N ALA A 300 40.95 -26.65 11.69
CA ALA A 300 40.04 -27.15 12.72
C ALA A 300 40.02 -28.70 12.85
N ASN A 301 40.84 -29.42 12.07
CA ASN A 301 41.12 -30.86 12.18
C ASN A 301 42.56 -31.09 12.62
#